data_AF-A7N7W7-F1
#
_entry.id   AF-A7N7W7-F1
#
_cell.length_a   1.000
_cell.length_b   1.000
_cell.length_c   1.000
_cell.angle_alpha   90.00
_cell.angle_beta   90.00
_cell.angle_gamma   90.00
#
_symmetry.space_group_name_H-M   'P 1'
#
loop_
_entity.id
_entity.type
_entity.pdbx_description
1 polymer ?
#
loop_
_entity_poly.entity_id
_entity_poly.type
_entity_poly.pdbx_seq_one_letter_code
_entity_poly.pdbx_strand_id
1 'polypeptide(L)'
;MIYVLLVKCTFELKVYDMPIEFPKPKRLTSAGYAPVQDDVPLAPPTPTPALEPEPVAGFECRIKIYAPKSDLSSLKLGVFSLSKSDNEESIKRWRSEEALDSARYTVLTGECHVEESKKLTHEFHQNFGISTSFDVMPRSIGSGYFNAEFIPLLPSLESESKLGWALHGFYYYFYEGKLLYELDILGDGKWGWRITQSSSFDGMSSTSVSDQVFSSLLVPVKVEGKEPEKQHILYSRCKLTNEQLSEVSIAWLDENATLIDTAFIVSSLQQPLLPREAPSDINDTAAKEIQTHKVTMKDNGQHESWSDIAGYYDLSPKELLKLNPSFEQDPMALRAGDVLIVEKSDVVDGTQETKESPSPLTEIKVGESYVLGNTWGKYNQPLLSPSMKHIFELQGISQTTPVLNVSAP
;
A
#
# COMPACT_ATOMS: atom_id res chain seq x y z
N MET A 1 -5.29 38.92 25.35
CA MET A 1 -3.91 38.98 25.88
C MET A 1 -3.60 37.63 26.52
N ILE A 2 -2.79 36.82 25.85
CA ILE A 2 -1.73 35.97 26.41
C ILE A 2 -0.93 35.51 25.19
N TYR A 3 0.35 35.85 25.20
CA TYR A 3 1.32 35.57 24.16
C TYR A 3 1.74 34.10 24.22
N VAL A 4 1.81 33.46 23.06
CA VAL A 4 2.42 32.13 22.85
C VAL A 4 3.94 32.30 22.86
N LEU A 5 4.61 31.61 23.79
CA LEU A 5 6.06 31.48 23.83
C LEU A 5 6.50 30.32 22.92
N LEU A 6 7.15 30.68 21.81
CA LEU A 6 7.91 29.77 20.96
C LEU A 6 9.19 29.33 21.70
N VAL A 7 9.30 28.04 22.02
CA VAL A 7 10.58 27.42 22.40
C VAL A 7 11.22 26.85 21.13
N LYS A 8 12.28 27.52 20.65
CA LYS A 8 13.22 26.97 19.66
C LYS A 8 14.13 25.97 20.37
N CYS A 9 14.00 24.69 20.04
CA CYS A 9 14.99 23.67 20.39
C CYS A 9 16.04 23.61 19.26
N THR A 10 17.16 24.30 19.44
CA THR A 10 18.39 24.10 18.67
C THR A 10 19.29 23.16 19.47
N PHE A 11 19.49 21.94 18.99
CA PHE A 11 20.51 21.03 19.50
C PHE A 11 21.83 21.32 18.78
N GLU A 12 22.79 21.90 19.51
CA GLU A 12 24.21 21.91 19.12
C GLU A 12 24.82 20.53 19.42
N LEU A 13 25.26 19.82 18.39
CA LEU A 13 26.13 18.66 18.53
C LEU A 13 27.54 19.15 18.90
N LYS A 14 27.89 19.05 20.19
CA LYS A 14 29.29 19.13 20.64
C LYS A 14 30.02 17.84 20.23
N VAL A 15 30.91 17.95 19.25
CA VAL A 15 31.91 16.92 18.95
C VAL A 15 32.91 16.90 20.10
N TYR A 16 32.93 15.81 20.87
CA TYR A 16 34.01 15.53 21.83
C TYR A 16 35.14 14.83 21.07
N ASP A 17 36.25 15.54 20.87
CA ASP A 17 37.50 14.97 20.39
C ASP A 17 38.08 14.06 21.49
N MET A 18 38.00 12.75 21.32
CA MET A 18 38.74 11.80 22.14
C MET A 18 40.06 11.45 21.43
N PRO A 19 41.23 11.74 22.02
CA PRO A 19 42.50 11.31 21.44
C PRO A 19 42.65 9.79 21.59
N ILE A 20 42.68 9.08 20.46
CA ILE A 20 43.10 7.68 20.41
C ILE A 20 44.63 7.66 20.55
N GLU A 21 45.13 7.37 21.75
CA GLU A 21 46.56 7.13 21.98
C GLU A 21 46.97 5.74 21.46
N PHE A 22 47.76 5.70 20.40
CA PHE A 22 48.47 4.48 20.02
C PHE A 22 49.69 4.29 20.94
N PRO A 23 49.90 3.10 21.53
CA PRO A 23 51.09 2.85 22.34
C PRO A 23 52.34 2.95 21.48
N LYS A 24 53.30 3.79 21.91
CA LYS A 24 54.58 3.98 21.23
C LYS A 24 55.34 2.65 21.14
N PRO A 25 55.91 2.29 19.97
CA PRO A 25 56.66 1.05 19.85
C PRO A 25 57.90 1.10 20.76
N LYS A 26 58.04 0.08 21.62
CA LYS A 26 59.28 -0.15 22.38
C LYS A 26 60.41 -0.37 21.37
N ARG A 27 61.48 0.43 21.46
CA ARG A 27 62.73 0.17 20.74
C ARG A 27 63.22 -1.23 21.12
N LEU A 28 63.16 -2.18 20.18
CA LEU A 28 63.88 -3.43 20.32
C LEU A 28 65.38 -3.10 20.25
N THR A 29 66.08 -3.44 21.32
CA THR A 29 67.54 -3.52 21.39
C THR A 29 68.04 -4.50 20.34
N SER A 30 69.05 -4.06 19.58
CA SER A 30 69.81 -4.85 18.61
C SER A 30 70.31 -6.16 19.24
N ALA A 31 69.78 -7.30 18.76
CA ALA A 31 70.43 -8.58 18.90
C ALA A 31 71.38 -8.73 17.70
N GLY A 32 72.68 -8.90 17.96
CA GLY A 32 73.75 -8.87 16.98
C GLY A 32 73.78 -10.08 16.04
N TYR A 33 72.89 -10.08 15.04
CA TYR A 33 73.02 -10.92 13.86
C TYR A 33 73.40 -10.06 12.65
N ALA A 34 74.32 -10.57 11.83
CA ALA A 34 74.69 -9.94 10.56
C ALA A 34 73.46 -9.88 9.63
N PRO A 35 73.25 -8.78 8.88
CA PRO A 35 72.10 -8.65 7.99
C PRO A 35 72.15 -9.74 6.91
N VAL A 36 71.06 -10.48 6.77
CA VAL A 36 70.85 -11.40 5.64
C VAL A 36 70.64 -10.53 4.40
N GLN A 37 71.52 -10.66 3.40
CA GLN A 37 71.29 -10.09 2.08
C GLN A 37 70.24 -10.94 1.36
N ASP A 38 68.99 -10.50 1.41
CA ASP A 38 67.92 -11.04 0.56
C ASP A 38 68.01 -10.44 -0.85
N ASP A 39 69.09 -10.75 -1.57
CA ASP A 39 69.16 -10.54 -3.02
C ASP A 39 68.58 -11.78 -3.72
N VAL A 40 67.28 -12.04 -3.53
CA VAL A 40 66.53 -12.89 -4.46
C VAL A 40 65.87 -11.97 -5.49
N PRO A 41 66.23 -12.07 -6.78
CA PRO A 41 65.55 -11.30 -7.82
C PRO A 41 64.06 -11.60 -7.79
N LEU A 42 63.24 -10.59 -7.51
CA LEU A 42 61.79 -10.69 -7.67
C LEU A 42 61.52 -11.05 -9.14
N ALA A 43 60.90 -12.21 -9.37
CA ALA A 43 60.41 -12.56 -10.70
C ALA A 43 59.49 -11.44 -11.20
N PRO A 44 59.56 -11.06 -12.49
CA PRO A 44 58.69 -10.03 -13.02
C PRO A 44 57.22 -10.42 -12.76
N PRO A 45 56.36 -9.45 -12.40
CA PRO A 45 54.95 -9.73 -12.16
C PRO A 45 54.37 -10.40 -13.41
N THR A 46 53.70 -11.53 -13.21
CA THR A 46 52.94 -12.21 -14.26
C THR A 46 52.02 -11.17 -14.91
N PRO A 47 52.01 -11.02 -16.24
CA PRO A 47 51.09 -10.12 -16.91
C PRO A 47 49.67 -10.48 -16.47
N THR A 48 48.96 -9.51 -15.88
CA THR A 48 47.53 -9.67 -15.62
C THR A 48 46.88 -10.00 -16.96
N PRO A 49 46.13 -11.11 -17.08
CA PRO A 49 45.37 -11.38 -18.29
C PRO A 49 44.55 -10.13 -18.60
N ALA A 50 44.63 -9.65 -19.84
CA ALA A 50 43.75 -8.58 -20.27
C ALA A 50 42.31 -9.07 -20.02
N LEU A 51 41.60 -8.41 -19.11
CA LEU A 51 40.17 -8.63 -18.92
C LEU A 51 39.55 -8.39 -20.29
N GLU A 52 38.95 -9.43 -20.87
CA GLU A 52 38.13 -9.27 -22.06
C GLU A 52 37.12 -8.16 -21.76
N PRO A 53 36.96 -7.17 -22.66
CA PRO A 53 36.02 -6.08 -22.41
C PRO A 53 34.65 -6.68 -22.15
N GLU A 54 33.99 -6.26 -21.08
CA GLU A 54 32.65 -6.75 -20.78
C GLU A 54 31.75 -6.54 -22.00
N PRO A 55 30.96 -7.55 -22.40
CA PRO A 55 30.11 -7.44 -23.56
C PRO A 55 29.17 -6.24 -23.37
N VAL A 56 29.17 -5.34 -24.35
CA VAL A 56 28.26 -4.19 -24.33
C VAL A 56 26.90 -4.67 -24.81
N ALA A 57 25.84 -4.41 -24.03
CA ALA A 57 24.48 -4.70 -24.45
C ALA A 57 24.16 -4.04 -25.80
N GLY A 58 23.72 -4.84 -26.77
CA GLY A 58 23.26 -4.38 -28.08
C GLY A 58 21.75 -4.22 -28.17
N PHE A 59 21.03 -4.80 -27.21
CA PHE A 59 19.57 -4.90 -27.19
C PHE A 59 19.02 -4.46 -25.83
N GLU A 60 17.73 -4.15 -25.81
CA GLU A 60 17.01 -3.77 -24.61
C GLU A 60 15.62 -4.40 -24.60
N CYS A 61 15.18 -4.79 -23.41
CA CYS A 61 13.79 -5.08 -23.12
C CYS A 61 13.21 -3.89 -22.36
N ARG A 62 12.14 -3.28 -22.87
CA ARG A 62 11.51 -2.10 -22.25
C ARG A 62 10.11 -2.41 -21.78
N ILE A 63 9.84 -2.13 -20.51
CA ILE A 63 8.53 -2.29 -19.89
C ILE A 63 7.99 -0.90 -19.57
N LYS A 64 6.78 -0.61 -20.05
CA LYS A 64 6.06 0.62 -19.70
C LYS A 64 5.13 0.34 -18.51
N ILE A 65 5.28 1.11 -17.44
CA ILE A 65 4.37 1.07 -16.30
C ILE A 65 3.55 2.36 -16.30
N TYR A 66 2.22 2.27 -16.37
CA TYR A 66 1.29 3.41 -16.31
C TYR A 66 1.19 4.03 -14.90
N ALA A 67 2.34 4.42 -14.35
CA ALA A 67 2.46 5.16 -13.11
C ALA A 67 3.76 6.00 -13.12
N PRO A 68 3.75 7.19 -12.50
CA PRO A 68 4.96 7.95 -12.23
C PRO A 68 6.00 7.15 -11.44
N LYS A 69 7.27 7.52 -11.59
CA LYS A 69 8.38 6.83 -10.93
C LYS A 69 8.30 6.97 -9.40
N SER A 70 7.81 8.10 -8.92
CA SER A 70 7.56 8.38 -7.50
C SER A 70 6.60 7.40 -6.84
N ASP A 71 5.70 6.80 -7.62
CA ASP A 71 4.60 5.98 -7.11
C ASP A 71 4.99 4.52 -6.93
N LEU A 72 6.02 4.06 -7.64
CA LEU A 72 6.36 2.64 -7.76
C LEU A 72 6.63 1.99 -6.39
N SER A 73 7.27 2.72 -5.46
CA SER A 73 7.53 2.23 -4.11
C SER A 73 6.25 2.12 -3.27
N SER A 74 5.34 3.09 -3.40
CA SER A 74 4.08 3.13 -2.63
C SER A 74 3.09 2.08 -3.13
N LEU A 75 3.04 1.87 -4.45
CA LEU A 75 2.17 0.90 -5.09
C LEU A 75 2.64 -0.55 -4.90
N LYS A 76 3.93 -0.76 -4.59
CA LYS A 76 4.53 -2.09 -4.36
C LYS A 76 4.25 -3.07 -5.51
N LEU A 77 4.65 -2.68 -6.71
CA LEU A 77 4.32 -3.37 -7.96
C LEU A 77 5.02 -4.73 -8.17
N GLY A 78 5.84 -5.17 -7.22
CA GLY A 78 6.65 -6.38 -7.36
C GLY A 78 7.92 -6.18 -8.16
N VAL A 79 8.39 -7.26 -8.78
CA VAL A 79 9.67 -7.37 -9.48
C VAL A 79 9.47 -7.99 -10.85
N PHE A 80 10.35 -7.62 -11.78
CA PHE A 80 10.42 -8.20 -13.10
C PHE A 80 11.75 -8.95 -13.29
N SER A 81 11.76 -9.99 -14.10
CA SER A 81 12.97 -10.65 -14.55
C SER A 81 12.84 -11.21 -15.96
N LEU A 82 13.96 -11.31 -16.67
CA LEU A 82 14.06 -12.09 -17.90
C LEU A 82 14.74 -13.42 -17.58
N SER A 83 14.16 -14.50 -18.07
CA SER A 83 14.71 -15.85 -17.90
C SER A 83 16.09 -15.98 -18.52
N LYS A 84 16.90 -16.88 -17.94
CA LYS A 84 18.13 -17.38 -18.54
C LYS A 84 17.83 -18.08 -19.88
N SER A 85 18.75 -17.97 -20.83
CA SER A 85 18.81 -18.76 -22.05
C SER A 85 20.14 -19.52 -22.14
N ASP A 86 20.37 -20.21 -23.25
CA ASP A 86 21.66 -20.84 -23.54
C ASP A 86 22.78 -19.81 -23.79
N ASN A 87 22.44 -18.58 -24.18
CA ASN A 87 23.39 -17.55 -24.61
C ASN A 87 23.53 -16.38 -23.62
N GLU A 88 22.62 -16.26 -22.65
CA GLU A 88 22.60 -15.13 -21.72
C GLU A 88 22.00 -15.52 -20.36
N GLU A 89 22.61 -15.01 -19.29
CA GLU A 89 22.11 -15.19 -17.92
C GLU A 89 20.80 -14.42 -17.67
N SER A 90 20.11 -14.76 -16.58
CA SER A 90 18.86 -14.07 -16.22
C SER A 90 19.10 -12.59 -15.91
N ILE A 91 18.24 -11.70 -16.42
CA ILE A 91 18.32 -10.26 -16.15
C ILE A 91 17.28 -9.90 -15.11
N LYS A 92 17.73 -9.39 -13.96
CA LYS A 92 16.86 -8.96 -12.84
C LYS A 92 17.00 -7.47 -12.51
N ARG A 93 18.03 -6.83 -13.07
CA ARG A 93 18.32 -5.41 -12.86
C ARG A 93 17.64 -4.61 -13.97
N TRP A 94 16.84 -3.64 -13.55
CA TRP A 94 16.12 -2.74 -14.45
C TRP A 94 16.54 -1.31 -14.17
N ARG A 95 16.91 -0.58 -15.22
CA ARG A 95 17.07 0.88 -15.15
C ARG A 95 15.68 1.51 -15.23
N SER A 96 15.39 2.45 -14.34
CA SER A 96 14.11 3.16 -14.34
C SER A 96 14.30 4.59 -14.81
N GLU A 97 13.66 4.93 -15.91
CA GLU A 97 13.67 6.25 -16.53
C GLU A 97 12.29 6.88 -16.47
N GLU A 98 12.25 8.16 -16.11
CA GLU A 98 11.06 8.98 -16.31
C GLU A 98 11.03 9.40 -17.78
N ALA A 99 9.91 9.14 -18.46
CA ALA A 99 9.70 9.65 -19.79
C ALA A 99 9.50 11.18 -19.77
N LEU A 100 9.56 11.82 -20.94
CA LEU A 100 9.28 13.25 -21.11
C LEU A 100 7.90 13.68 -20.53
N ASP A 101 6.99 12.72 -20.41
CA ASP A 101 5.65 12.84 -19.84
C ASP A 101 5.60 12.15 -18.46
N SER A 102 6.48 12.60 -17.57
CA SER A 102 6.83 11.97 -16.29
C SER A 102 5.65 11.83 -15.31
N ALA A 103 4.54 12.52 -15.56
CA ALA A 103 3.31 12.42 -14.78
C ALA A 103 2.47 11.17 -15.11
N ARG A 104 2.76 10.44 -16.20
CA ARG A 104 1.84 9.38 -16.69
C ARG A 104 2.42 7.97 -16.74
N TYR A 105 3.73 7.81 -16.94
CA TYR A 105 4.33 6.48 -16.97
C TYR A 105 5.82 6.48 -16.66
N THR A 106 6.32 5.31 -16.27
CA THR A 106 7.74 5.00 -16.07
C THR A 106 8.17 3.93 -17.05
N VAL A 107 9.40 4.02 -17.55
CA VAL A 107 10.00 2.97 -18.36
C VAL A 107 11.03 2.21 -17.54
N LEU A 108 10.89 0.90 -17.48
CA LEU A 108 11.90 -0.01 -16.96
C LEU A 108 12.65 -0.64 -18.13
N THR A 109 13.97 -0.51 -18.16
CA THR A 109 14.83 -1.02 -19.23
C THR A 109 15.78 -2.08 -18.69
N GLY A 110 15.71 -3.28 -19.25
CA GLY A 110 16.65 -4.38 -19.02
C GLY A 110 17.62 -4.47 -20.18
N GLU A 111 18.92 -4.39 -19.89
CA GLU A 111 19.99 -4.45 -20.89
C GLU A 111 20.22 -5.92 -21.31
N CYS A 112 20.11 -6.19 -22.61
CA CYS A 112 20.23 -7.52 -23.20
C CYS A 112 21.41 -7.57 -24.18
N HIS A 113 22.17 -8.66 -24.16
CA HIS A 113 23.35 -8.87 -25.00
C HIS A 113 23.02 -9.67 -26.27
N VAL A 114 21.89 -10.38 -26.28
CA VAL A 114 21.47 -11.24 -27.38
C VAL A 114 20.04 -10.92 -27.81
N GLU A 115 19.81 -10.85 -29.12
CA GLU A 115 18.46 -10.75 -29.71
C GLU A 115 17.85 -12.14 -29.82
N GLU A 116 17.19 -12.55 -28.76
CA GLU A 116 16.53 -13.85 -28.69
C GLU A 116 15.24 -13.76 -27.87
N SER A 117 14.33 -14.72 -28.09
CA SER A 117 13.10 -14.80 -27.31
C SER A 117 13.43 -15.13 -25.86
N LYS A 118 12.89 -14.36 -24.92
CA LYS A 118 13.03 -14.56 -23.47
C LYS A 118 11.68 -14.61 -22.79
N LYS A 119 11.60 -15.24 -21.62
CA LYS A 119 10.42 -15.13 -20.75
C LYS A 119 10.57 -13.95 -19.81
N LEU A 120 9.72 -12.94 -19.98
CA LEU A 120 9.51 -11.87 -19.02
C LEU A 120 8.59 -12.37 -17.91
N THR A 121 9.11 -12.48 -16.71
CA THR A 121 8.39 -12.94 -15.52
C THR A 121 8.13 -11.77 -14.58
N HIS A 122 6.88 -11.65 -14.11
CA HIS A 122 6.46 -10.74 -13.05
C HIS A 122 6.07 -11.52 -11.79
N GLU A 123 6.56 -11.07 -10.64
CA GLU A 123 6.24 -11.58 -9.32
C GLU A 123 6.00 -10.41 -8.37
N PHE A 124 5.03 -10.50 -7.45
CA PHE A 124 4.86 -9.47 -6.41
C PHE A 124 6.03 -9.43 -5.42
N HIS A 125 6.76 -10.53 -5.31
CA HIS A 125 8.01 -10.63 -4.57
C HIS A 125 8.75 -11.90 -5.02
N GLN A 126 10.08 -11.86 -5.00
CA GLN A 126 10.88 -12.99 -5.42
C GLN A 126 10.56 -14.24 -4.59
N ASN A 127 10.50 -15.39 -5.26
CA ASN A 127 10.31 -16.71 -4.65
C ASN A 127 8.94 -16.91 -3.96
N PHE A 128 7.92 -16.12 -4.31
CA PHE A 128 6.54 -16.37 -3.86
C PHE A 128 5.94 -17.65 -4.46
N GLY A 129 6.54 -18.19 -5.53
CA GLY A 129 6.05 -19.39 -6.22
C GLY A 129 4.82 -19.13 -7.09
N ILE A 130 4.36 -17.87 -7.18
CA ILE A 130 3.27 -17.42 -8.03
C ILE A 130 3.82 -16.32 -8.93
N SER A 131 3.80 -16.54 -10.25
CA SER A 131 4.35 -15.62 -11.23
C SER A 131 3.53 -15.62 -12.51
N THR A 132 3.59 -14.51 -13.25
CA THR A 132 3.07 -14.44 -14.62
C THR A 132 4.24 -14.33 -15.57
N SER A 133 4.25 -15.11 -16.64
CA SER A 133 5.35 -15.12 -17.61
C SER A 133 4.85 -14.89 -19.02
N PHE A 134 5.58 -14.08 -19.79
CA PHE A 134 5.26 -13.70 -21.15
C PHE A 134 6.47 -13.87 -22.05
N ASP A 135 6.27 -14.33 -23.28
CA ASP A 135 7.35 -14.38 -24.26
C ASP A 135 7.57 -12.99 -24.86
N VAL A 136 8.82 -12.50 -24.81
CA VAL A 136 9.23 -11.18 -25.31
C VAL A 136 10.49 -11.29 -26.17
N MET A 137 10.66 -10.37 -27.11
CA MET A 137 11.82 -10.28 -28.00
C MET A 137 12.51 -8.92 -27.80
N PRO A 138 13.63 -8.85 -27.04
CA PRO A 138 14.43 -7.63 -26.90
C PRO A 138 14.75 -7.01 -28.26
N ARG A 139 14.78 -5.68 -28.33
CA ARG A 139 15.02 -4.92 -29.57
C ARG A 139 16.33 -4.17 -29.49
N SER A 140 16.88 -3.75 -30.63
CA SER A 140 18.08 -2.91 -30.64
C SER A 140 17.88 -1.66 -29.76
N ILE A 141 18.92 -1.29 -29.03
CA ILE A 141 18.91 -0.10 -28.18
C ILE A 141 18.51 1.13 -28.99
N GLY A 142 17.57 1.92 -28.46
CA GLY A 142 17.09 3.15 -29.10
C GLY A 142 15.97 2.94 -30.12
N SER A 143 15.48 1.71 -30.30
CA SER A 143 14.33 1.42 -31.17
C SER A 143 13.04 2.11 -30.72
N GLY A 144 12.94 2.49 -29.44
CA GLY A 144 11.74 3.10 -28.88
C GLY A 144 10.62 2.11 -28.56
N TYR A 145 10.77 0.83 -28.89
CA TYR A 145 9.75 -0.21 -28.74
C TYR A 145 9.52 -0.58 -27.26
N PHE A 146 8.27 -0.81 -26.87
CA PHE A 146 7.91 -1.37 -25.57
C PHE A 146 7.56 -2.85 -25.75
N ASN A 147 8.31 -3.72 -25.09
CA ASN A 147 8.06 -5.17 -25.10
C ASN A 147 6.82 -5.53 -24.30
N ALA A 148 6.57 -4.81 -23.22
CA ALA A 148 5.38 -5.01 -22.40
C ALA A 148 4.91 -3.70 -21.77
N GLU A 149 3.62 -3.64 -21.50
CA GLU A 149 2.97 -2.52 -20.83
C GLU A 149 2.10 -3.06 -19.70
N PHE A 150 2.18 -2.44 -18.52
CA PHE A 150 1.40 -2.81 -17.34
C PHE A 150 0.80 -1.59 -16.66
N ILE A 151 -0.35 -1.78 -16.03
CA ILE A 151 -1.04 -0.73 -15.28
C ILE A 151 -1.33 -1.19 -13.85
N PRO A 152 -0.96 -0.40 -12.83
CA PRO A 152 -1.42 -0.66 -11.47
C PRO A 152 -2.86 -0.20 -11.30
N LEU A 153 -3.66 -0.99 -10.60
CA LEU A 153 -5.06 -0.66 -10.27
C LEU A 153 -5.32 -0.84 -8.78
N LEU A 154 -6.17 0.03 -8.23
CA LEU A 154 -6.66 -0.06 -6.85
C LEU A 154 -8.09 -0.62 -6.88
N PRO A 155 -8.34 -1.86 -6.41
CA PRO A 155 -9.69 -2.40 -6.37
C PRO A 155 -10.50 -1.72 -5.25
N SER A 156 -11.68 -1.23 -5.59
CA SER A 156 -12.65 -0.62 -4.68
C SER A 156 -14.01 -1.30 -4.85
N LEU A 157 -14.90 -1.09 -3.89
CA LEU A 157 -16.30 -1.48 -4.00
C LEU A 157 -17.18 -0.24 -3.91
N GLU A 158 -18.40 -0.35 -4.40
CA GLU A 158 -19.43 0.66 -4.23
C GLU A 158 -20.34 0.33 -3.03
N SER A 159 -20.62 1.33 -2.21
CA SER A 159 -21.63 1.28 -1.15
C SER A 159 -22.23 2.67 -0.97
N GLU A 160 -23.56 2.75 -0.86
CA GLU A 160 -24.27 4.02 -0.71
C GLU A 160 -23.90 5.06 -1.80
N SER A 161 -23.74 4.59 -3.05
CA SER A 161 -23.32 5.41 -4.20
C SER A 161 -21.97 6.11 -4.01
N LYS A 162 -21.08 5.54 -3.19
CA LYS A 162 -19.71 6.00 -2.98
C LYS A 162 -18.75 4.84 -3.13
N LEU A 163 -17.55 5.13 -3.64
CA LEU A 163 -16.47 4.15 -3.63
C LEU A 163 -15.79 4.09 -2.26
N GLY A 164 -15.46 2.87 -1.84
CA GLY A 164 -14.77 2.60 -0.60
C GLY A 164 -13.80 1.43 -0.72
N TRP A 165 -12.87 1.36 0.21
CA TRP A 165 -11.98 0.22 0.34
C TRP A 165 -12.64 -0.86 1.19
N ALA A 166 -12.72 -2.08 0.68
CA ALA A 166 -13.16 -3.23 1.46
C ALA A 166 -12.24 -3.45 2.66
N LEU A 167 -12.82 -3.76 3.82
CA LEU A 167 -12.10 -4.02 5.07
C LEU A 167 -11.98 -5.51 5.40
N HIS A 168 -12.72 -6.37 4.71
CA HIS A 168 -12.66 -7.82 4.89
C HIS A 168 -13.08 -8.53 3.60
N GLY A 169 -12.76 -9.82 3.54
CA GLY A 169 -13.02 -10.68 2.39
C GLY A 169 -11.78 -10.87 1.53
N PHE A 170 -12.01 -11.26 0.29
CA PHE A 170 -10.99 -11.69 -0.64
C PHE A 170 -11.23 -11.06 -2.01
N TYR A 171 -10.14 -10.65 -2.67
CA TYR A 171 -10.16 -10.47 -4.11
C TYR A 171 -9.49 -11.67 -4.78
N TYR A 172 -10.05 -12.11 -5.91
CA TYR A 172 -9.50 -13.16 -6.75
C TYR A 172 -9.22 -12.58 -8.13
N TYR A 173 -7.96 -12.59 -8.55
CA TYR A 173 -7.55 -12.14 -9.87
C TYR A 173 -7.34 -13.33 -10.80
N PHE A 174 -8.05 -13.32 -11.92
CA PHE A 174 -7.99 -14.35 -12.95
C PHE A 174 -7.38 -13.79 -14.23
N TYR A 175 -6.52 -14.58 -14.85
CA TYR A 175 -5.95 -14.31 -16.17
C TYR A 175 -6.23 -15.52 -17.06
N GLU A 176 -6.88 -15.31 -18.22
CA GLU A 176 -7.26 -16.40 -19.14
C GLU A 176 -8.11 -17.48 -18.44
N GLY A 177 -9.02 -17.07 -17.54
CA GLY A 177 -9.87 -17.97 -16.77
C GLY A 177 -9.17 -18.78 -15.67
N LYS A 178 -7.86 -18.57 -15.44
CA LYS A 178 -7.09 -19.25 -14.40
C LYS A 178 -6.87 -18.31 -13.21
N LEU A 179 -7.08 -18.82 -12.00
CA LEU A 179 -6.76 -18.07 -10.79
C LEU A 179 -5.25 -17.81 -10.74
N LEU A 180 -4.89 -16.53 -10.69
CA LEU A 180 -3.50 -16.10 -10.59
C LEU A 180 -3.17 -15.63 -9.17
N TYR A 181 -4.03 -14.82 -8.56
CA TYR A 181 -3.85 -14.39 -7.17
C TYR A 181 -5.13 -14.48 -6.35
N GLU A 182 -5.04 -15.06 -5.16
CA GLU A 182 -5.98 -14.85 -4.05
C GLU A 182 -5.39 -13.77 -3.13
N LEU A 183 -6.19 -12.74 -2.86
CA LEU A 183 -5.79 -11.55 -2.12
C LEU A 183 -6.66 -11.42 -0.86
N ASP A 184 -6.12 -11.80 0.29
CA ASP A 184 -6.80 -11.77 1.60
C ASP A 184 -6.73 -10.38 2.23
N ILE A 185 -7.88 -9.74 2.44
CA ILE A 185 -7.98 -8.38 2.99
C ILE A 185 -7.78 -8.43 4.51
N LEU A 186 -6.87 -7.59 5.00
CA LEU A 186 -6.31 -7.71 6.36
C LEU A 186 -7.29 -7.63 7.53
N GLY A 187 -8.44 -6.97 7.40
CA GLY A 187 -9.31 -6.72 8.57
C GLY A 187 -8.87 -5.52 9.41
N ASP A 188 -9.54 -5.35 10.56
CA ASP A 188 -9.17 -4.40 11.62
C ASP A 188 -8.95 -2.96 11.15
N GLY A 189 -9.79 -2.48 10.24
CA GLY A 189 -9.71 -1.12 9.68
C GLY A 189 -8.59 -0.90 8.66
N LYS A 190 -7.87 -1.96 8.29
CA LYS A 190 -6.87 -1.98 7.22
C LYS A 190 -7.51 -2.57 5.96
N TRP A 191 -7.26 -1.90 4.83
CA TRP A 191 -7.81 -2.30 3.52
C TRP A 191 -6.77 -2.91 2.58
N GLY A 192 -5.49 -2.87 2.97
CA GLY A 192 -4.47 -3.63 2.26
C GLY A 192 -4.73 -5.13 2.36
N TRP A 193 -4.10 -5.88 1.48
CA TRP A 193 -4.26 -7.32 1.36
C TRP A 193 -2.92 -8.04 1.31
N ARG A 194 -2.93 -9.33 1.61
CA ARG A 194 -1.80 -10.24 1.43
C ARG A 194 -2.13 -11.25 0.34
N ILE A 195 -1.09 -11.76 -0.32
CA ILE A 195 -1.25 -12.85 -1.28
C ILE A 195 -1.21 -14.17 -0.50
N THR A 196 -2.22 -14.99 -0.70
CA THR A 196 -2.34 -16.32 -0.08
C THR A 196 -2.18 -17.42 -1.13
N GLN A 197 -1.60 -18.54 -0.72
CA GLN A 197 -1.50 -19.73 -1.57
C GLN A 197 -2.83 -20.47 -1.53
N SER A 198 -3.67 -20.22 -2.55
CA SER A 198 -4.74 -21.12 -2.93
C SER A 198 -4.26 -21.95 -4.12
N SER A 199 -3.56 -23.04 -3.83
CA SER A 199 -3.23 -24.02 -4.86
C SER A 199 -4.41 -24.99 -5.00
N SER A 200 -4.82 -25.27 -6.23
CA SER A 200 -5.83 -26.29 -6.54
C SER A 200 -5.36 -27.73 -6.24
N PHE A 201 -4.18 -27.91 -5.64
CA PHE A 201 -3.54 -29.20 -5.41
C PHE A 201 -3.27 -29.49 -3.92
N ASP A 202 -2.95 -28.47 -3.12
CA ASP A 202 -2.82 -28.57 -1.66
C ASP A 202 -3.96 -27.81 -0.98
N GLY A 203 -4.87 -28.58 -0.36
CA GLY A 203 -6.07 -28.09 0.30
C GLY A 203 -5.81 -26.93 1.27
N MET A 204 -6.74 -25.97 1.27
CA MET A 204 -6.90 -24.87 2.24
C MET A 204 -5.68 -24.58 3.12
N SER A 205 -4.64 -23.99 2.53
CA SER A 205 -3.56 -23.42 3.32
C SER A 205 -3.97 -22.00 3.75
N SER A 206 -4.08 -21.76 5.05
CA SER A 206 -4.13 -20.41 5.64
C SER A 206 -2.73 -19.78 5.75
N THR A 207 -1.71 -20.46 5.21
CA THR A 207 -0.34 -19.98 5.18
C THR A 207 -0.25 -18.83 4.19
N SER A 208 -0.13 -17.62 4.74
CA SER A 208 0.28 -16.45 3.98
C SER A 208 1.62 -16.76 3.30
N VAL A 209 1.71 -16.48 2.00
CA VAL A 209 2.96 -16.64 1.23
C VAL A 209 4.01 -15.65 1.73
N SER A 210 3.56 -14.53 2.31
CA SER A 210 4.37 -13.50 2.93
C SER A 210 3.53 -12.59 3.82
N ASP A 211 4.17 -11.96 4.80
CA ASP A 211 3.57 -10.90 5.63
C ASP A 211 3.45 -9.56 4.88
N GLN A 212 4.01 -9.47 3.66
CA GLN A 212 3.99 -8.25 2.88
C GLN A 212 2.56 -7.84 2.50
N VAL A 213 2.23 -6.61 2.83
CA VAL A 213 0.94 -6.00 2.54
C VAL A 213 1.01 -5.20 1.25
N PHE A 214 0.04 -5.41 0.38
CA PHE A 214 -0.14 -4.72 -0.89
C PHE A 214 -1.48 -4.00 -0.91
N SER A 215 -1.64 -3.11 -1.87
CA SER A 215 -2.86 -2.31 -2.08
C SER A 215 -3.20 -2.14 -3.56
N SER A 216 -2.25 -2.41 -4.46
CA SER A 216 -2.43 -2.30 -5.90
C SER A 216 -2.16 -3.61 -6.60
N LEU A 217 -2.99 -3.92 -7.58
CA LEU A 217 -2.83 -5.07 -8.47
C LEU A 217 -2.16 -4.57 -9.76
N LEU A 218 -1.08 -5.21 -10.20
CA LEU A 218 -0.44 -4.89 -11.47
C LEU A 218 -0.97 -5.83 -12.56
N VAL A 219 -1.53 -5.27 -13.62
CA VAL A 219 -2.13 -6.06 -14.72
C VAL A 219 -1.48 -5.75 -16.08
N PRO A 220 -1.29 -6.76 -16.95
CA PRO A 220 -0.77 -6.55 -18.30
C PRO A 220 -1.79 -5.82 -19.18
N VAL A 221 -1.31 -4.83 -19.93
CA VAL A 221 -2.08 -4.02 -20.90
C VAL A 221 -1.73 -4.38 -22.33
N LYS A 222 -0.45 -4.61 -22.61
CA LYS A 222 0.04 -5.10 -23.91
C LYS A 222 1.32 -5.88 -23.72
N VAL A 223 1.51 -6.92 -24.51
CA VAL A 223 2.77 -7.68 -24.59
C VAL A 223 3.08 -7.96 -26.05
N GLU A 224 4.29 -7.59 -26.49
CA GLU A 224 4.71 -7.66 -27.90
C GLU A 224 3.68 -7.04 -28.86
N GLY A 225 3.11 -5.90 -28.45
CA GLY A 225 2.08 -5.17 -29.19
C GLY A 225 0.69 -5.81 -29.21
N LYS A 226 0.51 -6.99 -28.61
CA LYS A 226 -0.78 -7.69 -28.53
C LYS A 226 -1.56 -7.29 -27.29
N GLU A 227 -2.87 -7.22 -27.43
CA GLU A 227 -3.79 -7.09 -26.29
C GLU A 227 -3.76 -8.36 -25.43
N PRO A 228 -3.96 -8.23 -24.11
CA PRO A 228 -3.92 -9.35 -23.19
C PRO A 228 -5.16 -10.22 -23.38
N GLU A 229 -5.07 -11.47 -22.92
CA GLU A 229 -6.24 -12.33 -22.77
C GLU A 229 -7.25 -11.73 -21.77
N LYS A 230 -8.46 -12.27 -21.70
CA LYS A 230 -9.47 -11.82 -20.74
C LYS A 230 -8.96 -11.90 -19.30
N GLN A 231 -9.24 -10.83 -18.54
CA GLN A 231 -8.83 -10.65 -17.16
C GLN A 231 -10.04 -10.31 -16.31
N HIS A 232 -10.18 -10.97 -15.16
CA HIS A 232 -11.32 -10.74 -14.26
C HIS A 232 -10.83 -10.56 -12.83
N ILE A 233 -11.56 -9.75 -12.07
CA ILE A 233 -11.43 -9.65 -10.62
C ILE A 233 -12.76 -9.94 -9.96
N LEU A 234 -12.76 -10.87 -9.00
CA LEU A 234 -13.93 -11.22 -8.19
C LEU A 234 -13.69 -10.76 -6.76
N TYR A 235 -14.68 -10.10 -6.17
CA TYR A 235 -14.73 -9.88 -4.72
C TYR A 235 -15.64 -10.90 -4.07
N SER A 236 -15.20 -11.49 -2.95
CA SER A 236 -16.03 -12.36 -2.11
C SER A 236 -15.82 -12.02 -0.64
N ARG A 237 -16.91 -11.94 0.13
CA ARG A 237 -16.83 -11.71 1.59
C ARG A 237 -16.20 -12.89 2.35
N CYS A 238 -16.31 -14.10 1.79
CA CYS A 238 -15.78 -15.33 2.36
C CYS A 238 -14.76 -15.95 1.41
N LYS A 239 -13.78 -16.68 1.94
CA LYS A 239 -12.84 -17.44 1.12
C LYS A 239 -13.61 -18.47 0.29
N LEU A 240 -13.33 -18.52 -1.02
CA LEU A 240 -13.87 -19.55 -1.90
C LEU A 240 -13.26 -20.92 -1.55
N THR A 241 -14.09 -21.96 -1.59
CA THR A 241 -13.59 -23.33 -1.44
C THR A 241 -12.93 -23.82 -2.72
N ASN A 242 -12.16 -24.90 -2.63
CA ASN A 242 -11.53 -25.51 -3.80
C ASN A 242 -12.57 -26.03 -4.80
N GLU A 243 -13.71 -26.51 -4.32
CA GLU A 243 -14.84 -26.93 -5.16
C GLU A 243 -15.38 -25.73 -5.95
N GLN A 244 -15.65 -24.61 -5.26
CA GLN A 244 -16.09 -23.38 -5.92
C GLN A 244 -15.07 -22.88 -6.95
N LEU A 245 -13.77 -22.90 -6.63
CA LEU A 245 -12.71 -22.51 -7.56
C LEU A 245 -12.60 -23.46 -8.77
N SER A 246 -12.86 -24.75 -8.59
CA SER A 246 -12.83 -25.74 -9.67
C SER A 246 -13.96 -25.59 -10.69
N GLU A 247 -15.07 -24.96 -10.28
CA GLU A 247 -16.22 -24.66 -11.13
C GLU A 247 -16.06 -23.37 -11.93
N VAL A 248 -15.04 -22.56 -11.60
CA VAL A 248 -14.77 -21.29 -12.28
C VAL A 248 -14.36 -21.55 -13.72
N SER A 249 -15.18 -21.05 -14.64
CA SER A 249 -14.91 -21.00 -16.08
C SER A 249 -14.95 -19.56 -16.57
N ILE A 250 -14.47 -19.29 -17.79
CA ILE A 250 -14.55 -17.95 -18.38
C ILE A 250 -15.99 -17.45 -18.46
N ALA A 251 -16.94 -18.32 -18.85
CA ALA A 251 -18.35 -17.95 -18.90
C ALA A 251 -18.91 -17.60 -17.51
N TRP A 252 -18.53 -18.38 -16.49
CA TRP A 252 -18.89 -18.07 -15.11
C TRP A 252 -18.29 -16.74 -14.64
N LEU A 253 -17.04 -16.45 -15.00
CA LEU A 253 -16.38 -15.17 -14.68
C LEU A 253 -17.03 -13.98 -15.39
N ASP A 254 -17.44 -14.14 -16.65
CA ASP A 254 -18.14 -13.08 -17.39
C ASP A 254 -19.49 -12.72 -16.72
N GLU A 255 -20.11 -13.64 -15.97
CA GLU A 255 -21.37 -13.42 -15.25
C GLU A 255 -21.19 -12.98 -13.80
N ASN A 256 -20.16 -13.48 -13.10
CA ASN A 256 -20.04 -13.35 -11.64
C ASN A 256 -18.86 -12.49 -11.19
N ALA A 257 -17.93 -12.14 -12.08
CA ALA A 257 -16.76 -11.33 -11.77
C ALA A 257 -16.74 -10.03 -12.58
N THR A 258 -15.93 -9.08 -12.15
CA THR A 258 -15.71 -7.82 -12.87
C THR A 258 -14.65 -8.01 -13.94
N LEU A 259 -14.98 -7.72 -15.21
CA LEU A 259 -14.02 -7.67 -16.30
C LEU A 259 -13.03 -6.51 -16.09
N ILE A 260 -11.74 -6.77 -16.23
CA ILE A 260 -10.70 -5.73 -16.24
C ILE A 260 -10.48 -5.31 -17.70
N ASP A 261 -11.25 -4.31 -18.14
CA ASP A 261 -11.06 -3.69 -19.46
C ASP A 261 -9.85 -2.74 -19.43
N THR A 262 -8.68 -3.27 -19.80
CA THR A 262 -7.43 -2.49 -19.76
C THR A 262 -7.40 -1.31 -20.73
N ALA A 263 -8.13 -1.38 -21.86
CA ALA A 263 -8.25 -0.27 -22.79
C ALA A 263 -9.05 0.88 -22.16
N PHE A 264 -10.17 0.54 -21.50
CA PHE A 264 -10.94 1.50 -20.71
C PHE A 264 -10.09 2.10 -19.58
N ILE A 265 -9.39 1.28 -18.80
CA ILE A 265 -8.59 1.74 -17.67
C ILE A 265 -7.49 2.70 -18.12
N VAL A 266 -6.75 2.38 -19.19
CA VAL A 266 -5.73 3.28 -19.74
C VAL A 266 -6.34 4.59 -20.23
N SER A 267 -7.53 4.54 -20.85
CA SER A 267 -8.23 5.76 -21.27
C SER A 267 -8.67 6.63 -20.08
N SER A 268 -9.04 6.00 -18.96
CA SER A 268 -9.47 6.69 -17.74
C SER A 268 -8.37 7.56 -17.12
N LEU A 269 -7.09 7.26 -17.39
CA LEU A 269 -5.96 8.07 -16.92
C LEU A 269 -5.96 9.50 -17.48
N GLN A 270 -6.75 9.77 -18.53
CA GLN A 270 -6.93 11.11 -19.12
C GLN A 270 -8.12 11.87 -18.54
N GLN A 271 -8.87 11.27 -17.60
CA GLN A 271 -9.99 11.95 -16.95
C GLN A 271 -9.50 13.21 -16.23
N PRO A 272 -10.15 14.37 -16.44
CA PRO A 272 -9.84 15.56 -15.68
C PRO A 272 -10.20 15.36 -14.21
N LEU A 273 -9.46 16.04 -13.33
CA LEU A 273 -9.86 16.13 -11.93
C LEU A 273 -11.12 16.99 -11.82
N LEU A 274 -12.14 16.43 -11.18
CA LEU A 274 -13.42 17.09 -10.99
C LEU A 274 -13.29 18.19 -9.92
N PRO A 275 -14.02 19.31 -10.08
CA PRO A 275 -14.06 20.33 -9.04
C PRO A 275 -14.70 19.74 -7.78
N ARG A 276 -14.08 20.01 -6.63
CA ARG A 276 -14.64 19.63 -5.33
C ARG A 276 -15.54 20.74 -4.85
N GLU A 277 -16.71 20.37 -4.33
CA GLU A 277 -17.58 21.32 -3.67
C GLU A 277 -16.83 21.95 -2.49
N ALA A 278 -16.97 23.27 -2.34
CA ALA A 278 -16.45 23.95 -1.17
C ALA A 278 -17.12 23.32 0.06
N PRO A 279 -16.36 23.09 1.14
CA PRO A 279 -16.88 22.42 2.31
C PRO A 279 -18.14 23.14 2.80
N SER A 280 -19.26 22.44 2.66
CA SER A 280 -20.57 22.96 3.00
C SER A 280 -20.70 22.96 4.52
N ASP A 281 -21.19 24.07 5.08
CA ASP A 281 -21.57 24.16 6.48
C ASP A 281 -22.87 23.35 6.70
N ILE A 282 -22.84 22.04 6.45
CA ILE A 282 -23.99 21.17 6.71
C ILE A 282 -23.97 20.82 8.19
N ASN A 283 -24.41 21.80 8.99
CA ASN A 283 -25.03 21.53 10.27
C ASN A 283 -26.39 20.86 10.00
N ASP A 284 -26.39 19.57 9.62
CA ASP A 284 -27.55 18.71 9.85
C ASP A 284 -27.52 18.30 11.32
N THR A 285 -27.84 19.27 12.18
CA THR A 285 -28.08 19.06 13.59
C THR A 285 -29.44 18.38 13.76
N ALA A 286 -29.54 17.10 13.41
CA ALA A 286 -30.37 16.22 14.23
C ALA A 286 -29.59 16.05 15.54
N ALA A 287 -29.75 17.00 16.46
CA ALA A 287 -29.18 16.94 17.79
C ALA A 287 -29.60 15.61 18.41
N LYS A 288 -28.69 14.64 18.44
CA LYS A 288 -28.83 13.49 19.32
C LYS A 288 -28.74 14.09 20.72
N GLU A 289 -29.87 14.21 21.41
CA GLU A 289 -29.89 14.71 22.79
C GLU A 289 -28.97 13.82 23.61
N ILE A 290 -27.79 14.35 23.98
CA ILE A 290 -26.84 13.65 24.83
C ILE A 290 -27.57 13.35 26.14
N GLN A 291 -27.71 12.07 26.47
CA GLN A 291 -28.38 11.70 27.70
C GLN A 291 -27.54 12.16 28.90
N THR A 292 -28.16 12.98 29.75
CA THR A 292 -27.54 13.53 30.96
C THR A 292 -28.32 13.16 32.21
N HIS A 293 -27.62 13.08 33.34
CA HIS A 293 -28.17 12.84 34.66
C HIS A 293 -27.77 13.98 35.59
N LYS A 294 -28.75 14.59 36.26
CA LYS A 294 -28.50 15.64 37.25
C LYS A 294 -28.42 15.02 38.64
N VAL A 295 -27.29 15.17 39.32
CA VAL A 295 -27.06 14.64 40.66
C VAL A 295 -28.07 15.21 41.65
N THR A 296 -28.79 14.34 42.33
CA THR A 296 -29.82 14.70 43.31
C THR A 296 -29.38 14.42 44.75
N MET A 297 -30.14 14.97 45.69
CA MET A 297 -29.99 14.67 47.12
C MET A 297 -30.86 13.48 47.48
N LYS A 298 -30.28 12.50 48.16
CA LYS A 298 -30.98 11.39 48.78
C LYS A 298 -31.71 11.85 50.05
N ASP A 299 -32.74 11.10 50.43
CA ASP A 299 -33.56 11.36 51.63
C ASP A 299 -32.76 11.38 52.94
N ASN A 300 -31.57 10.79 52.95
CA ASN A 300 -30.64 10.77 54.09
C ASN A 300 -29.74 12.02 54.18
N GLY A 301 -29.94 13.02 53.31
CA GLY A 301 -29.17 14.26 53.29
C GLY A 301 -27.81 14.17 52.61
N GLN A 302 -27.47 13.05 51.97
CA GLN A 302 -26.28 12.91 51.12
C GLN A 302 -26.65 13.06 49.64
N HIS A 303 -25.70 13.47 48.79
CA HIS A 303 -25.90 13.47 47.33
C HIS A 303 -25.62 12.07 46.75
N GLU A 304 -26.16 11.78 45.57
CA GLU A 304 -25.86 10.53 44.85
C GLU A 304 -24.37 10.39 44.57
N SER A 305 -23.81 9.20 44.82
CA SER A 305 -22.43 8.88 44.49
C SER A 305 -22.29 8.37 43.06
N TRP A 306 -21.07 8.38 42.52
CA TRP A 306 -20.76 7.78 41.21
C TRP A 306 -21.30 6.35 41.05
N SER A 307 -21.28 5.55 42.12
CA SER A 307 -21.81 4.17 42.09
C SER A 307 -23.32 4.09 42.02
N ASP A 308 -24.02 5.03 42.67
CA ASP A 308 -25.48 5.10 42.60
C ASP A 308 -25.91 5.46 41.18
N ILE A 309 -25.29 6.50 40.61
CA ILE A 309 -25.62 7.02 39.29
C ILE A 309 -25.26 6.01 38.21
N ALA A 310 -24.07 5.42 38.26
CA ALA A 310 -23.64 4.44 37.27
C ALA A 310 -24.56 3.21 37.24
N GLY A 311 -25.10 2.80 38.39
CA GLY A 311 -26.07 1.72 38.51
C GLY A 311 -27.41 1.98 37.80
N TYR A 312 -27.81 3.24 37.58
CA TYR A 312 -29.03 3.57 36.83
C TYR A 312 -28.89 3.40 35.31
N TYR A 313 -27.65 3.38 34.80
CA TYR A 313 -27.35 3.42 33.37
C TYR A 313 -26.52 2.23 32.89
N ASP A 314 -26.46 1.14 33.68
CA ASP A 314 -25.65 -0.05 33.39
C ASP A 314 -24.16 0.26 33.12
N LEU A 315 -23.62 1.28 33.80
CA LEU A 315 -22.22 1.68 33.74
C LEU A 315 -21.48 1.23 34.99
N SER A 316 -20.17 1.03 34.89
CA SER A 316 -19.30 1.06 36.07
C SER A 316 -19.01 2.51 36.49
N PRO A 317 -18.73 2.77 37.79
CA PRO A 317 -18.38 4.12 38.27
C PRO A 317 -17.16 4.70 37.52
N LYS A 318 -16.24 3.83 37.10
CA LYS A 318 -15.04 4.21 36.34
C LYS A 318 -15.37 4.59 34.90
N GLU A 319 -16.32 3.91 34.25
CA GLU A 319 -16.80 4.29 32.92
C GLU A 319 -17.54 5.62 32.97
N LEU A 320 -18.39 5.82 33.97
CA LEU A 320 -19.10 7.08 34.17
C LEU A 320 -18.13 8.25 34.45
N LEU A 321 -17.06 8.02 35.22
CA LEU A 321 -16.01 9.02 35.46
C LEU A 321 -15.26 9.38 34.16
N LYS A 322 -14.98 8.39 33.31
CA LYS A 322 -14.36 8.63 31.99
C LYS A 322 -15.25 9.45 31.05
N LEU A 323 -16.57 9.31 31.14
CA LEU A 323 -17.51 10.14 30.39
C LEU A 323 -17.55 11.60 30.90
N ASN A 324 -17.00 11.88 32.08
CA ASN A 324 -17.02 13.19 32.72
C ASN A 324 -15.61 13.62 33.18
N PRO A 325 -14.67 13.89 32.25
CA PRO A 325 -13.25 14.11 32.55
C PRO A 325 -12.95 15.28 33.50
N SER A 326 -13.87 16.24 33.63
CA SER A 326 -13.76 17.36 34.57
C SER A 326 -13.64 16.90 36.04
N PHE A 327 -14.09 15.68 36.34
CA PHE A 327 -13.99 15.08 37.67
C PHE A 327 -12.86 14.05 37.79
N GLU A 328 -12.10 13.77 36.72
CA GLU A 328 -11.05 12.73 36.74
C GLU A 328 -9.88 13.10 37.66
N GLN A 329 -9.57 14.40 37.77
CA GLN A 329 -8.53 14.89 38.69
C GLN A 329 -8.98 14.90 40.16
N ASP A 330 -10.29 15.08 40.41
CA ASP A 330 -10.88 15.02 41.75
C ASP A 330 -12.31 14.45 41.72
N PRO A 331 -12.45 13.11 41.79
CA PRO A 331 -13.77 12.46 41.76
C PRO A 331 -14.64 12.78 42.98
N MET A 332 -14.05 13.29 44.07
CA MET A 332 -14.77 13.66 45.29
C MET A 332 -15.39 15.06 45.21
N ALA A 333 -15.15 15.80 44.12
CA ALA A 333 -15.74 17.11 43.88
C ALA A 333 -17.22 17.06 43.47
N LEU A 334 -17.78 15.87 43.18
CA LEU A 334 -19.17 15.68 42.78
C LEU A 334 -20.15 16.20 43.86
N ARG A 335 -21.17 16.95 43.46
CA ARG A 335 -22.18 17.53 44.36
C ARG A 335 -23.57 17.48 43.74
N ALA A 336 -24.59 17.56 44.59
CA ALA A 336 -25.97 17.73 44.13
C ALA A 336 -26.10 19.01 43.29
N GLY A 337 -26.74 18.87 42.13
CA GLY A 337 -26.89 19.92 41.13
C GLY A 337 -25.96 19.77 39.93
N ASP A 338 -24.89 18.99 40.03
CA ASP A 338 -23.99 18.69 38.91
C ASP A 338 -24.72 17.87 37.83
N VAL A 339 -24.30 18.01 36.58
CA VAL A 339 -24.89 17.30 35.44
C VAL A 339 -23.82 16.41 34.81
N LEU A 340 -24.07 15.11 34.79
CA LEU A 340 -23.18 14.09 34.25
C LEU A 340 -23.69 13.59 32.91
N ILE A 341 -22.78 13.38 31.96
CA ILE A 341 -23.04 12.64 30.73
C ILE A 341 -23.08 11.15 31.09
N VAL A 342 -24.18 10.47 30.72
CA VAL A 342 -24.44 9.06 31.09
C VAL A 342 -24.61 8.14 29.89
N GLU A 343 -24.49 8.67 28.67
CA GLU A 343 -24.45 7.88 27.43
C GLU A 343 -23.00 7.64 27.02
N LYS A 344 -22.66 6.38 26.70
CA LYS A 344 -21.44 6.05 25.97
C LYS A 344 -21.53 6.68 24.59
N SER A 345 -20.98 7.88 24.44
CA SER A 345 -20.66 8.40 23.12
C SER A 345 -19.32 7.78 22.72
N ASP A 346 -19.24 7.19 21.53
CA ASP A 346 -17.99 6.81 20.88
C ASP A 346 -17.22 8.09 20.51
N VAL A 347 -16.82 8.89 21.50
CA VAL A 347 -16.08 10.14 21.32
C VAL A 347 -14.63 9.84 21.61
N VAL A 348 -13.94 9.51 20.52
CA VAL A 348 -12.51 9.69 20.39
C VAL A 348 -12.19 11.17 20.65
N ASP A 349 -11.11 11.37 21.37
CA ASP A 349 -10.43 12.62 21.72
C ASP A 349 -10.59 13.74 20.67
N GLY A 350 -10.77 14.97 21.16
CA GLY A 350 -11.15 16.15 20.38
C GLY A 350 -10.36 16.32 19.08
N THR A 351 -10.99 15.99 17.96
CA THR A 351 -10.56 16.43 16.63
C THR A 351 -11.51 17.53 16.19
N GLN A 352 -10.94 18.67 15.80
CA GLN A 352 -11.69 19.71 15.09
C GLN A 352 -12.53 19.04 13.99
N GLU A 353 -13.84 19.30 13.94
CA GLU A 353 -14.68 18.87 12.82
C GLU A 353 -14.03 19.39 11.53
N THR A 354 -13.41 18.49 10.78
CA THR A 354 -12.82 18.82 9.50
C THR A 354 -14.01 18.95 8.57
N LYS A 355 -14.30 20.15 8.04
CA LYS A 355 -15.46 20.29 7.16
C LYS A 355 -15.42 19.22 6.07
N GLU A 356 -16.50 18.44 5.98
CA GLU A 356 -16.57 17.33 5.04
C GLU A 356 -16.53 17.85 3.60
N SER A 357 -15.89 17.07 2.73
CA SER A 357 -15.82 17.33 1.30
C SER A 357 -15.81 15.96 0.63
N PRO A 358 -17.00 15.40 0.32
CA PRO A 358 -17.11 14.05 -0.23
C PRO A 358 -16.42 13.96 -1.60
N SER A 359 -16.31 12.72 -2.09
CA SER A 359 -15.93 12.45 -3.47
C SER A 359 -16.81 13.26 -4.45
N PRO A 360 -16.23 13.91 -5.47
CA PRO A 360 -17.00 14.63 -6.49
C PRO A 360 -17.70 13.71 -7.51
N LEU A 361 -17.55 12.38 -7.41
CA LEU A 361 -18.24 11.44 -8.29
C LEU A 361 -19.73 11.37 -7.98
N THR A 362 -20.55 11.47 -9.03
CA THR A 362 -22.02 11.40 -8.94
C THR A 362 -22.61 10.16 -9.61
N GLU A 363 -21.88 9.58 -10.57
CA GLU A 363 -22.28 8.37 -11.29
C GLU A 363 -21.13 7.37 -11.18
N ILE A 364 -21.39 6.26 -10.49
CA ILE A 364 -20.46 5.16 -10.32
C ILE A 364 -21.09 3.93 -10.96
N LYS A 365 -20.30 3.20 -11.76
CA LYS A 365 -20.73 1.96 -12.40
C LYS A 365 -19.74 0.86 -12.12
N VAL A 366 -20.25 -0.34 -11.87
CA VAL A 366 -19.45 -1.54 -11.71
C VAL A 366 -18.68 -1.81 -13.01
N GLY A 367 -17.40 -2.18 -12.89
CA GLY A 367 -16.50 -2.42 -14.00
C GLY A 367 -15.86 -1.17 -14.61
N GLU A 368 -16.29 0.03 -14.23
CA GLU A 368 -15.61 1.26 -14.63
C GLU A 368 -14.46 1.60 -13.67
N SER A 369 -13.47 2.30 -14.20
CA SER A 369 -12.36 2.88 -13.44
C SER A 369 -12.40 4.40 -13.43
N TYR A 370 -12.00 4.95 -12.29
CA TYR A 370 -11.92 6.38 -12.04
C TYR A 370 -10.53 6.73 -11.53
N VAL A 371 -10.02 7.91 -11.88
CA VAL A 371 -8.75 8.39 -11.33
C VAL A 371 -8.89 8.64 -9.83
N LEU A 372 -7.88 8.27 -9.03
CA LEU A 372 -7.87 8.39 -7.56
C LEU A 372 -8.29 9.79 -7.09
N GLY A 373 -7.87 10.84 -7.80
CA GLY A 373 -8.21 12.22 -7.49
C GLY A 373 -9.68 12.59 -7.58
N ASN A 374 -10.49 11.75 -8.23
CA ASN A 374 -11.94 11.88 -8.25
C ASN A 374 -12.62 10.95 -7.24
N THR A 375 -11.95 9.95 -6.68
CA THR A 375 -12.60 8.96 -5.81
C THR A 375 -12.52 9.27 -4.33
N TRP A 376 -11.46 9.96 -3.87
CA TRP A 376 -11.29 10.26 -2.46
C TRP A 376 -12.11 11.49 -2.00
N GLY A 377 -12.42 11.53 -0.70
CA GLY A 377 -13.02 12.67 -0.02
C GLY A 377 -12.43 12.92 1.38
N LYS A 378 -12.96 13.95 2.04
CA LYS A 378 -12.73 14.26 3.46
C LYS A 378 -14.01 13.97 4.22
N TYR A 379 -13.92 13.10 5.21
CA TYR A 379 -15.04 12.61 5.99
C TYR A 379 -14.65 12.67 7.46
N ASN A 380 -15.60 13.01 8.34
CA ASN A 380 -15.35 13.02 9.78
C ASN A 380 -15.23 11.59 10.33
N GLN A 381 -15.93 10.64 9.71
CA GLN A 381 -15.86 9.23 10.04
C GLN A 381 -15.01 8.48 9.00
N PRO A 382 -14.12 7.56 9.42
CA PRO A 382 -13.30 6.79 8.48
C PRO A 382 -14.11 5.74 7.71
N LEU A 383 -15.17 5.21 8.32
CA LEU A 383 -15.98 4.13 7.75
C LEU A 383 -17.08 4.68 6.86
N LEU A 384 -17.21 4.10 5.67
CA LEU A 384 -18.35 4.30 4.77
C LEU A 384 -19.50 3.37 5.17
N SER A 385 -19.17 2.14 5.59
CA SER A 385 -20.11 1.15 6.10
C SER A 385 -19.37 0.19 7.06
N PRO A 386 -20.05 -0.74 7.75
CA PRO A 386 -19.35 -1.70 8.63
C PRO A 386 -18.28 -2.54 7.92
N SER A 387 -18.36 -2.68 6.59
CA SER A 387 -17.43 -3.47 5.78
C SER A 387 -16.49 -2.65 4.91
N MET A 388 -16.64 -1.32 4.88
CA MET A 388 -15.91 -0.46 3.96
C MET A 388 -15.43 0.82 4.59
N LYS A 389 -14.22 1.22 4.20
CA LYS A 389 -13.62 2.51 4.57
C LYS A 389 -13.82 3.51 3.44
N HIS A 390 -14.09 4.77 3.78
CA HIS A 390 -13.99 5.84 2.81
C HIS A 390 -12.60 5.89 2.17
N ILE A 391 -12.56 6.28 0.89
CA ILE A 391 -11.31 6.60 0.21
C ILE A 391 -10.86 7.99 0.68
N PHE A 392 -9.71 8.04 1.32
CA PHE A 392 -9.00 9.28 1.67
C PHE A 392 -7.85 9.49 0.68
N GLU A 393 -7.35 10.73 0.61
CA GLU A 393 -6.16 11.04 -0.18
C GLU A 393 -4.98 10.15 0.23
N LEU A 394 -4.40 9.44 -0.74
CA LEU A 394 -3.25 8.56 -0.52
C LEU A 394 -1.95 9.32 -0.77
N GLN A 395 -1.09 9.40 0.24
CA GLN A 395 0.22 10.02 0.10
C GLN A 395 1.15 9.14 -0.75
N GLY A 396 1.89 9.76 -1.66
CA GLY A 396 2.87 9.08 -2.51
C GLY A 396 2.27 8.21 -3.62
N ILE A 397 0.99 8.41 -3.95
CA ILE A 397 0.31 7.80 -5.10
C ILE A 397 -0.33 8.93 -5.92
N SER A 398 -0.13 8.91 -7.24
CA SER A 398 -0.67 9.92 -8.14
C SER A 398 -2.19 9.94 -8.13
N GLN A 399 -2.74 11.14 -8.25
CA GLN A 399 -4.18 11.35 -8.42
C GLN A 399 -4.71 10.72 -9.71
N THR A 400 -3.84 10.36 -10.66
CA THR A 400 -4.21 9.66 -11.91
C THR A 400 -4.24 8.14 -11.75
N THR A 401 -3.81 7.56 -10.63
CA THR A 401 -3.83 6.11 -10.43
C THR A 401 -5.28 5.59 -10.52
N PRO A 402 -5.55 4.55 -11.32
CA PRO A 402 -6.91 4.09 -11.54
C PRO A 402 -7.43 3.30 -10.35
N VAL A 403 -8.67 3.62 -9.98
CA VAL A 403 -9.47 2.94 -8.97
C VAL A 403 -10.61 2.23 -9.68
N LEU A 404 -10.64 0.90 -9.63
CA LEU A 404 -11.64 0.07 -10.30
C LEU A 404 -12.81 -0.21 -9.35
N ASN A 405 -14.04 0.02 -9.79
CA ASN A 405 -15.23 -0.39 -9.05
C ASN A 405 -15.53 -1.88 -9.33
N VAL A 406 -15.21 -2.74 -8.36
CA VAL A 406 -15.43 -4.18 -8.43
C VAL A 406 -16.83 -4.51 -7.94
N SER A 407 -17.51 -5.41 -8.65
CA SER A 407 -18.80 -5.96 -8.26
C SER A 407 -18.72 -6.63 -6.89
N ALA A 408 -19.58 -6.21 -5.97
CA ALA A 408 -19.83 -6.92 -4.72
C ALA A 408 -21.17 -7.67 -4.84
N PRO A 409 -21.16 -9.00 -4.96
CA PRO A 409 -22.40 -9.80 -5.01
C PRO A 409 -23.15 -9.82 -3.67
#